data_AF-A0A0M2DTG2-F1
#
_entry.id   AF-A0A0M2DTG2-F1
#
_cell.length_a   1.000
_cell.length_b   1.000
_cell.length_c   1.000
_cell.angle_alpha   90.00
_cell.angle_beta   90.00
_cell.angle_gamma   90.00
#
_symmetry.space_group_name_H-M   'P 1'
#
loop_
_entity.id
_entity.type
_entity.pdbx_description
1 polymer ?
#
loop_
_entity_poly.entity_id
_entity_poly.type
_entity_poly.pdbx_seq_one_letter_code
_entity_poly.pdbx_strand_id
1 'polypeptide(L)'
;MQLNKAIELAAEKEGSQRALAKTLGIGENYLSDMKQGLKPCTVENRIRIALIAGIDPTRAVIEGLAATLSDSDKHQAEAKAMLNAMLDAFPEEGERNS
;
A
#
# COMPACT_ATOMS: atom_id res chain seq x y z
N MET A 1 4.31 -4.32 -2.18
CA MET A 1 4.93 -4.02 -0.87
C MET A 1 3.89 -3.78 0.25
N GLN A 2 4.20 -4.10 1.51
CA GLN A 2 3.33 -3.76 2.66
C GLN A 2 3.16 -2.23 2.85
N LEU A 3 1.98 -1.78 3.26
CA LEU A 3 1.63 -0.36 3.39
C LEU A 3 2.56 0.44 4.31
N ASN A 4 2.97 -0.15 5.44
CA ASN A 4 3.89 0.47 6.38
C ASN A 4 5.24 0.83 5.72
N LYS A 5 5.78 -0.09 4.91
CA LYS A 5 7.01 0.13 4.14
C LYS A 5 6.83 1.18 3.05
N ALA A 6 5.68 1.19 2.38
CA ALA A 6 5.34 2.23 1.40
C ALA A 6 5.30 3.62 2.06
N ILE A 7 4.72 3.73 3.26
CA ILE A 7 4.68 4.97 4.04
C ILE A 7 6.09 5.39 4.48
N GLU A 8 6.95 4.46 4.89
CA GLU A 8 8.35 4.74 5.25
C GLU A 8 9.13 5.28 4.05
N LEU A 9 9.07 4.60 2.91
CA LEU A 9 9.77 5.02 1.69
C LEU A 9 9.27 6.37 1.18
N ALA A 10 7.94 6.60 1.21
CA ALA A 10 7.37 7.89 0.86
C ALA A 10 7.81 9.00 1.83
N ALA A 11 7.88 8.71 3.13
CA ALA A 11 8.31 9.67 4.14
C ALA A 11 9.79 10.02 3.99
N GLU A 12 10.65 9.06 3.62
CA GLU A 12 12.05 9.30 3.31
C GLU A 12 12.21 10.23 2.10
N LYS A 13 11.44 10.00 1.03
CA LYS A 13 11.47 10.85 -0.17
C LYS A 13 10.95 12.27 0.07
N GLU A 14 9.95 12.43 0.93
CA GLU A 14 9.45 13.74 1.36
C GLU A 14 10.32 14.38 2.46
N GLY A 15 11.28 13.64 3.01
CA GLY A 15 12.21 14.06 4.06
C GLY A 15 11.71 13.87 5.50
N SER A 16 10.41 13.62 5.73
CA SER A 16 9.87 13.17 7.03
C SER A 16 8.43 12.68 6.93
N GLN A 17 7.97 11.94 7.96
CA GLN A 17 6.54 11.57 8.07
C GLN A 17 5.62 12.79 8.20
N ARG A 18 6.08 13.84 8.89
CA ARG A 18 5.33 15.10 8.99
C ARG A 18 5.17 15.78 7.64
N ALA A 19 6.24 15.83 6.83
CA ALA A 19 6.19 16.37 5.48
C ALA A 19 5.22 15.56 4.60
N LEU A 20 5.32 14.22 4.64
CA LEU A 20 4.39 13.34 3.93
C LEU A 20 2.93 13.57 4.35
N ALA A 21 2.63 13.67 5.64
CA ALA A 21 1.27 13.93 6.14
C ALA A 21 0.72 15.25 5.60
N LYS A 22 1.55 16.31 5.60
CA LYS A 22 1.22 17.61 5.01
C LYS A 22 0.96 17.50 3.51
N THR A 23 1.83 16.80 2.77
CA THR A 23 1.67 16.56 1.33
C THR A 23 0.37 15.83 1.04
N LEU A 24 0.03 14.81 1.83
CA LEU A 24 -1.21 14.05 1.72
C LEU A 24 -2.45 14.85 2.18
N GLY A 25 -2.28 15.96 2.89
CA GLY A 25 -3.40 16.76 3.41
C GLY A 25 -4.12 16.10 4.58
N ILE A 26 -3.41 15.27 5.36
CA ILE A 26 -3.95 14.52 6.50
C ILE A 26 -3.18 14.86 7.79
N GLY A 27 -3.74 14.50 8.95
CA GLY A 27 -3.05 14.65 10.23
C GLY A 27 -1.90 13.66 10.41
N GLU A 28 -0.84 14.07 11.11
CA GLU A 28 0.33 13.22 11.42
C GLU A 28 -0.06 11.95 12.22
N ASN A 29 -0.98 12.10 13.17
CA ASN A 29 -1.52 10.96 13.93
C ASN A 29 -2.29 10.00 13.02
N TYR A 30 -3.05 10.51 12.05
CA TYR A 30 -3.77 9.66 11.11
C TYR A 30 -2.83 8.88 10.19
N LEU A 31 -1.74 9.51 9.72
CA LEU A 31 -0.68 8.81 8.98
C LEU A 31 -0.01 7.73 9.84
N SER A 32 0.25 8.02 11.12
CA SER A 32 0.83 7.07 12.07
C SER A 32 -0.09 5.88 12.33
N ASP A 33 -1.38 6.13 12.54
CA ASP A 33 -2.40 5.09 12.72
C ASP A 33 -2.53 4.21 11.47
N MET A 34 -2.48 4.80 10.26
CA MET A 34 -2.46 4.03 9.02
C MET A 34 -1.22 3.13 8.93
N LYS A 35 -0.04 3.65 9.29
CA LYS A 35 1.21 2.88 9.30
C LYS A 35 1.15 1.69 10.26
N GLN A 36 0.47 1.84 11.40
CA GLN A 36 0.30 0.79 12.41
C GLN A 36 -0.88 -0.15 12.11
N GLY A 37 -1.66 0.11 11.04
CA GLY A 37 -2.85 -0.66 10.70
C GLY A 37 -4.06 -0.39 11.62
N LEU A 38 -3.99 0.64 12.47
CA LEU A 38 -5.08 1.05 13.36
C LEU A 38 -6.20 1.80 12.61
N LYS A 39 -5.85 2.43 11.47
CA LYS A 39 -6.80 3.09 10.58
C LYS A 39 -6.67 2.56 9.15
N PRO A 40 -7.77 2.42 8.42
CA PRO A 40 -7.73 2.03 7.02
C PRO A 40 -7.08 3.13 6.19
N CYS A 41 -6.29 2.73 5.20
CA CYS A 41 -5.77 3.62 4.17
C CYS A 41 -6.76 3.64 2.99
N THR A 42 -7.24 4.83 2.62
CA THR A 42 -8.10 4.99 1.46
C THR A 42 -7.34 4.68 0.17
N VAL A 43 -8.07 4.31 -0.89
CA VAL A 43 -7.47 4.06 -2.21
C VAL A 43 -6.72 5.29 -2.72
N GLU A 44 -7.29 6.49 -2.56
CA GLU A 44 -6.65 7.75 -2.93
C GLU A 44 -5.30 7.95 -2.22
N ASN A 45 -5.27 7.82 -0.88
CA ASN A 45 -4.03 7.97 -0.13
C ASN A 45 -3.01 6.91 -0.51
N ARG A 46 -3.44 5.67 -0.76
CA ARG A 46 -2.56 4.57 -1.17
C ARG A 46 -1.91 4.85 -2.53
N ILE A 47 -2.66 5.35 -3.51
CA ILE A 47 -2.11 5.79 -4.82
C ILE A 47 -1.07 6.89 -4.62
N ARG A 48 -1.40 7.91 -3.83
CA ARG A 48 -0.50 9.05 -3.60
C ARG A 48 0.78 8.63 -2.87
N ILE A 49 0.68 7.78 -1.85
CA ILE A 49 1.82 7.19 -1.15
C ILE A 49 2.68 6.38 -2.13
N ALA A 50 2.07 5.56 -2.97
CA ALA A 50 2.79 4.74 -3.95
C ALA A 50 3.58 5.60 -4.96
N LEU A 51 2.94 6.64 -5.51
CA LEU A 51 3.59 7.58 -6.45
C LEU A 51 4.78 8.29 -5.81
N ILE A 52 4.63 8.81 -4.58
CA ILE A 52 5.73 9.45 -3.85
C ILE A 52 6.85 8.44 -3.62
N ALA A 53 6.51 7.24 -3.14
CA ALA A 53 7.47 6.16 -2.91
C ALA A 53 8.11 5.62 -4.21
N GLY A 54 7.61 5.96 -5.39
CA GLY A 54 8.09 5.45 -6.68
C GLY A 54 7.72 3.98 -6.94
N ILE A 55 6.59 3.55 -6.40
CA ILE A 55 6.00 2.22 -6.58
C ILE A 55 4.89 2.32 -7.62
N ASP A 56 4.62 1.26 -8.38
CA ASP A 56 3.44 1.20 -9.24
C ASP A 56 2.14 1.35 -8.40
N PRO A 57 1.35 2.42 -8.63
CA PRO A 57 0.12 2.64 -7.89
C PRO A 57 -0.92 1.54 -8.14
N THR A 58 -0.90 0.90 -9.31
CA THR A 58 -1.84 -0.20 -9.64
C THR A 58 -1.59 -1.39 -8.73
N ARG A 59 -0.32 -1.82 -8.64
CA ARG A 59 0.12 -2.87 -7.73
C ARG A 59 -0.23 -2.53 -6.28
N ALA A 60 0.08 -1.32 -5.85
CA ALA A 60 -0.21 -0.88 -4.49
C ALA A 60 -1.72 -0.97 -4.18
N VAL A 61 -2.60 -0.59 -5.11
CA VAL A 61 -4.06 -0.70 -4.91
C VAL A 61 -4.51 -2.16 -4.81
N ILE A 62 -4.04 -3.04 -5.70
CA ILE A 62 -4.40 -4.47 -5.71
C ILE A 62 -3.97 -5.14 -4.39
N GLU A 63 -2.75 -4.90 -3.93
CA GLU A 63 -2.26 -5.39 -2.63
C GLU A 63 -3.11 -4.89 -1.47
N GLY A 64 -3.62 -3.65 -1.57
CA GLY A 64 -4.48 -3.06 -0.56
C GLY A 64 -5.81 -3.75 -0.47
N LEU A 65 -6.43 -4.00 -1.62
CA LEU A 65 -7.67 -4.73 -1.70
C LEU A 65 -7.49 -6.16 -1.18
N ALA A 66 -6.46 -6.87 -1.63
CA ALA A 66 -6.15 -8.23 -1.17
C ALA A 66 -5.96 -8.31 0.36
N ALA A 67 -5.34 -7.30 0.97
CA ALA A 67 -5.14 -7.24 2.42
C ALA A 67 -6.43 -7.04 3.23
N THR A 68 -7.51 -6.53 2.61
CA THR A 68 -8.82 -6.37 3.28
C THR A 68 -9.68 -7.63 3.26
N LEU A 69 -9.31 -8.63 2.45
CA LEU A 69 -10.07 -9.86 2.28
C LEU A 69 -9.70 -10.90 3.35
N SER A 70 -10.74 -11.50 3.94
CA SER A 70 -10.60 -12.53 4.97
C SER A 70 -10.31 -13.90 4.37
N ASP A 71 -9.42 -14.66 5.03
CA ASP A 71 -9.17 -16.07 4.70
C ASP A 71 -10.24 -17.02 5.29
N SER A 72 -11.07 -16.53 6.22
CA SER A 72 -12.13 -17.35 6.86
C SER A 72 -13.43 -17.43 6.07
N ASP A 73 -13.65 -16.51 5.13
CA ASP A 73 -14.78 -16.52 4.22
C ASP A 73 -14.34 -17.10 2.87
N LYS A 74 -15.05 -18.13 2.39
CA LYS A 74 -14.66 -18.86 1.17
C LYS A 74 -14.58 -17.95 -0.06
N HIS A 75 -15.56 -17.06 -0.26
CA HIS A 75 -15.60 -16.20 -1.44
C HIS A 75 -14.53 -15.11 -1.38
N GLN A 76 -14.26 -14.57 -0.19
CA GLN A 76 -13.16 -13.63 0.01
C GLN A 76 -11.79 -14.28 -0.18
N ALA A 77 -11.60 -15.51 0.31
CA ALA A 77 -10.36 -16.27 0.13
C ALA A 77 -10.08 -16.56 -1.36
N GLU A 78 -11.10 -16.98 -2.12
CA GLU A 78 -11.01 -17.17 -3.58
C GLU A 78 -10.65 -15.87 -4.30
N ALA A 79 -11.31 -14.75 -3.96
CA ALA A 79 -10.99 -13.44 -4.55
C ALA A 79 -9.56 -12.97 -4.21
N LYS A 80 -9.12 -13.17 -2.96
CA LYS A 80 -7.76 -12.84 -2.52
C LYS A 80 -6.71 -13.65 -3.26
N ALA A 81 -6.94 -14.95 -3.47
CA ALA A 81 -6.06 -15.81 -4.25
C ALA A 81 -5.92 -15.30 -5.71
N MET A 82 -7.03 -14.88 -6.33
CA MET A 82 -7.02 -14.28 -7.67
C MET A 82 -6.22 -12.98 -7.73
N LEU A 83 -6.40 -12.08 -6.75
CA LEU A 83 -5.64 -10.81 -6.71
C LEU A 83 -4.14 -11.07 -6.52
N ASN A 84 -3.76 -12.02 -5.65
CA ASN A 84 -2.37 -12.42 -5.49
C ASN A 84 -1.79 -13.01 -6.78
N ALA A 85 -2.55 -13.86 -7.49
CA ALA A 85 -2.10 -14.39 -8.79
C ALA A 85 -1.88 -13.29 -9.85
N MET A 86 -2.69 -12.22 -9.85
CA MET A 86 -2.45 -11.05 -10.71
C MET A 86 -1.15 -10.33 -10.34
N LEU A 87 -0.87 -10.17 -9.06
CA LEU A 87 0.38 -9.54 -8.57
C LEU A 87 1.62 -10.36 -8.95
N ASP A 88 1.52 -11.69 -8.90
CA ASP A 88 2.59 -12.61 -9.26
C ASP A 88 2.85 -12.66 -10.77
N ALA A 89 1.81 -12.49 -11.58
CA ALA A 89 1.92 -12.45 -13.05
C ALA A 89 2.64 -11.18 -13.57
N PHE A 90 2.63 -10.09 -12.79
CA PHE A 90 3.28 -8.83 -13.10
C PHE A 90 4.21 -8.39 -11.95
N PRO A 91 5.37 -9.06 -11.79
CA PRO A 91 6.32 -8.73 -10.73
C PRO A 91 6.95 -7.36 -10.96
N GLU A 92 7.36 -6.69 -9.87
CA GLU A 92 7.97 -5.35 -9.93
C GLU A 92 9.24 -5.38 -10.80
N GLU A 93 9.54 -4.26 -11.46
CA GLU A 93 10.78 -4.09 -12.23
C GLU A 93 11.98 -4.22 -11.28
N GLY A 94 12.60 -5.40 -11.26
CA GLY A 94 13.70 -5.75 -10.35
C GLY A 94 13.62 -7.17 -9.78
N GLU A 95 12.42 -7.74 -9.67
CA GLU A 95 12.23 -9.10 -9.12
C GLU A 95 12.38 -10.22 -10.17
N ARG A 96 12.41 -9.89 -11.47
CA ARG A 96 12.53 -10.89 -12.57
C ARG A 96 13.93 -11.50 -12.76
N ASN A 97 14.95 -10.96 -12.10
CA ASN A 97 16.36 -11.32 -12.32
C ASN A 97 17.08 -11.79 -11.04
N SER A 98 16.35 -12.22 -10.02
CA SER A 98 16.90 -12.74 -8.75
C SER A 98 16.57 -14.20 -8.55
#